data_AF-G7UNL5-F1
#
_entry.id   AF-G7UNL5-F1
#
_cell.length_a   1.000
_cell.length_b   1.000
_cell.length_c   1.000
_cell.angle_alpha   90.00
_cell.angle_beta   90.00
_cell.angle_gamma   90.00
#
_symmetry.space_group_name_H-M   'P 1'
#
loop_
_entity.id
_entity.type
_entity.pdbx_description
1 polymer ?
#
loop_
_entity_poly.entity_id
_entity_poly.type
_entity_poly.pdbx_seq_one_letter_code
_entity_poly.pdbx_strand_id
1 'polypeptide(L)'
;MASFLVKVNTMISADLGQLLEHYVAQLVASGRYGSKSEVLREGVRLIQDRETRLAALDASIARGMADADAGRTKPAEAVFDRLEAKYRAQAG
;
A
#
# COMPACT_ATOMS: atom_id res chain seq x y z
N MET A 1 8.69 -38.73 11.58
CA MET A 1 9.86 -37.85 11.77
C MET A 1 9.36 -36.43 11.91
N ALA A 2 9.27 -35.91 13.14
CA ALA A 2 8.73 -34.58 13.41
C ALA A 2 9.75 -33.51 12.97
N SER A 3 9.38 -32.68 12.00
CA SER A 3 10.17 -31.52 11.59
C SER A 3 10.02 -30.44 12.67
N PHE A 4 11.06 -30.28 13.49
CA PHE A 4 11.19 -29.19 14.44
C PHE A 4 11.62 -27.95 13.67
N LEU A 5 10.64 -27.16 13.23
CA LEU A 5 10.87 -25.87 12.60
C LEU A 5 11.30 -24.90 13.70
N VAL A 6 12.61 -24.77 13.92
CA VAL A 6 13.18 -23.67 14.71
C VAL A 6 12.74 -22.38 14.02
N LYS A 7 11.73 -21.69 14.60
CA LYS A 7 11.46 -20.30 14.25
C LYS A 7 12.74 -19.53 14.56
N VAL A 8 13.53 -19.24 13.54
CA VAL A 8 14.68 -18.34 13.65
C VAL A 8 14.09 -16.99 14.08
N ASN A 9 14.24 -16.65 15.35
CA ASN A 9 13.93 -15.31 15.84
C ASN A 9 15.03 -14.38 15.30
N THR A 10 14.85 -13.89 14.07
CA THR A 10 15.79 -12.97 13.45
C THR A 10 15.66 -11.63 14.17
N MET A 11 16.57 -11.37 15.11
CA MET A 11 16.70 -10.07 15.75
C MET A 11 17.09 -9.07 14.67
N ILE A 12 16.26 -8.05 14.47
CA ILE A 12 16.54 -6.95 13.55
C ILE A 12 17.18 -5.84 14.37
N SER A 13 18.37 -5.43 13.97
CA SER A 13 19.13 -4.33 14.57
C SER A 13 19.53 -3.37 13.45
N ALA A 14 19.39 -2.07 13.71
CA ALA A 14 19.77 -1.00 12.80
C ALA A 14 20.21 0.19 13.65
N ASP A 15 21.24 0.92 13.19
CA ASP A 15 21.55 2.23 13.76
C ASP A 15 20.58 3.26 13.16
N LEU A 16 19.73 3.82 14.01
CA LEU A 16 18.71 4.79 13.60
C LEU A 16 19.13 6.24 13.91
N GLY A 17 20.26 6.45 14.56
CA GLY A 17 20.63 7.74 15.15
C GLY A 17 19.71 8.15 16.32
N GLN A 18 20.10 9.21 17.02
CA GLN A 18 19.50 9.59 18.32
C GLN A 18 17.98 9.87 18.25
N LEU A 19 17.53 10.58 17.21
CA LEU A 19 16.13 11.01 17.11
C LEU A 19 15.17 9.83 16.98
N LEU A 20 15.47 8.92 16.05
CA LEU A 20 14.63 7.76 15.79
C LEU A 20 14.75 6.74 16.91
N GLU A 21 15.93 6.55 17.50
CA GLU A 21 16.09 5.71 18.69
C GLU A 21 15.23 6.20 19.85
N HIS A 22 15.20 7.51 20.09
CA HIS A 22 14.33 8.09 21.13
C HIS A 22 12.85 7.82 20.84
N TYR A 23 12.40 8.03 19.61
CA TYR A 23 11.01 7.81 19.21
C TYR A 23 10.62 6.33 19.31
N VAL A 24 11.46 5.41 18.83
CA VAL A 24 11.23 3.96 18.95
C VAL A 24 11.18 3.54 20.42
N ALA A 25 12.04 4.08 21.27
CA ALA A 25 12.00 3.82 22.71
C ALA A 25 10.68 4.29 23.35
N GLN A 26 10.16 5.46 22.98
CA GLN A 26 8.85 5.95 23.44
C GLN A 26 7.70 5.04 22.99
N LEU A 27 7.72 4.59 21.73
CA LEU A 27 6.72 3.68 21.19
C LEU A 27 6.67 2.35 21.95
N VAL A 28 7.82 1.82 22.34
CA VAL A 28 7.90 0.59 23.16
C VAL A 28 7.51 0.88 24.62
N ALA A 29 8.02 1.95 25.22
CA ALA A 29 7.72 2.32 26.62
C ALA A 29 6.24 2.62 26.86
N SER A 30 5.55 3.19 25.85
CA SER A 30 4.10 3.41 25.89
C SER A 30 3.26 2.13 25.77
N GLY A 31 3.89 0.99 25.46
CA GLY A 31 3.22 -0.28 25.23
C GLY A 31 2.56 -0.41 23.86
N ARG A 32 2.70 0.59 22.97
CA ARG A 32 2.16 0.53 21.60
C ARG A 32 2.81 -0.58 20.77
N TYR A 33 4.06 -0.91 21.07
CA TYR A 33 4.78 -2.04 20.48
C TYR A 33 5.51 -2.82 21.58
N GLY A 34 5.64 -4.13 21.43
CA GLY A 34 6.30 -5.01 22.40
C GLY A 34 7.82 -5.03 22.29
N SER A 35 8.39 -4.57 21.17
CA SER A 35 9.86 -4.51 20.99
C SER A 35 10.29 -3.56 19.89
N LYS A 36 11.58 -3.14 19.91
CA LYS A 36 12.19 -2.38 18.82
C LYS A 36 12.09 -3.11 17.47
N SER A 37 12.37 -4.41 17.46
CA SER A 37 12.29 -5.25 16.26
C SER A 37 10.89 -5.27 15.65
N GLU A 38 9.84 -5.15 16.47
CA GLU A 38 8.46 -5.05 15.99
C GLU A 38 8.19 -3.71 15.31
N VAL A 39 8.64 -2.61 15.92
CA VAL A 39 8.55 -1.26 15.31
C VAL A 39 9.26 -1.23 13.97
N LEU A 40 10.46 -1.82 13.89
CA LEU A 40 11.24 -1.86 12.64
C LEU A 40 10.56 -2.69 11.55
N ARG A 41 10.02 -3.87 11.89
CA ARG A 41 9.26 -4.69 10.93
C ARG A 41 8.05 -3.94 10.39
N GLU A 42 7.29 -3.31 11.28
CA GLU A 42 6.13 -2.53 10.87
C GLU A 42 6.52 -1.34 9.99
N GLY A 43 7.61 -0.64 10.32
CA GLY A 43 8.16 0.44 9.50
C GLY A 43 8.50 -0.03 8.08
N VAL A 44 9.22 -1.14 7.94
CA VAL A 44 9.55 -1.72 6.62
C VAL A 44 8.30 -2.18 5.88
N ARG A 45 7.34 -2.80 6.57
CA ARG A 45 6.07 -3.24 5.98
C ARG A 45 5.27 -2.06 5.42
N LEU A 46 5.21 -0.93 6.12
CA LEU A 46 4.55 0.28 5.65
C LEU A 46 5.22 0.86 4.39
N ILE A 47 6.55 0.81 4.32
CA ILE A 47 7.29 1.21 3.11
C ILE A 47 6.92 0.27 1.95
N GLN A 48 6.95 -1.05 2.17
CA GLN A 48 6.60 -2.03 1.14
C GLN A 48 5.16 -1.83 0.62
N ASP A 49 4.20 -1.62 1.52
CA ASP A 49 2.80 -1.35 1.16
C ASP A 49 2.68 -0.08 0.29
N ARG A 50 3.41 0.98 0.65
CA ARG A 50 3.44 2.22 -0.12
C ARG A 50 4.01 2.01 -1.52
N GLU A 51 5.16 1.36 -1.63
CA GLU A 51 5.81 1.11 -2.92
C GLU A 51 4.96 0.21 -3.82
N THR A 52 4.28 -0.79 -3.24
CA THR A 52 3.35 -1.66 -3.98
C THR A 52 2.18 -0.86 -4.57
N ARG A 53 1.61 0.07 -3.78
CA ARG A 53 0.51 0.94 -4.25
C ARG A 53 0.96 1.90 -5.34
N LEU A 54 2.16 2.47 -5.23
CA LEU A 54 2.72 3.35 -6.26
C LEU A 54 2.97 2.60 -7.56
N ALA A 55 3.59 1.41 -7.50
CA ALA A 55 3.80 0.58 -8.68
C ALA A 55 2.48 0.20 -9.37
N ALA A 56 1.43 -0.10 -8.60
CA ALA A 56 0.10 -0.39 -9.14
C ALA A 56 -0.53 0.85 -9.81
N LEU A 57 -0.34 2.04 -9.23
CA LEU A 57 -0.81 3.29 -9.81
C LEU A 57 -0.07 3.60 -11.12
N ASP A 58 1.25 3.51 -11.15
CA ASP A 58 2.07 3.74 -12.34
C ASP A 58 1.67 2.78 -13.46
N ALA A 59 1.47 1.50 -13.15
CA ALA A 59 0.97 0.51 -14.11
C ALA A 59 -0.45 0.83 -14.61
N SER A 60 -1.31 1.40 -13.77
CA SER A 60 -2.65 1.83 -14.18
C SER A 60 -2.60 3.03 -15.12
N ILE A 61 -1.74 4.02 -14.83
CA ILE A 61 -1.55 5.20 -15.68
C ILE A 61 -0.98 4.79 -17.04
N ALA A 62 0.08 3.97 -17.05
CA ALA A 62 0.71 3.51 -18.28
C ALA A 62 -0.29 2.76 -19.19
N ARG A 63 -1.14 1.90 -18.61
CA ARG A 63 -2.22 1.24 -19.36
C ARG A 63 -3.24 2.24 -19.91
N GLY A 64 -3.67 3.22 -19.09
CA GLY A 64 -4.62 4.25 -19.52
C GLY A 64 -4.09 5.11 -20.67
N MET A 65 -2.80 5.48 -20.63
CA MET A 65 -2.15 6.19 -21.72
C MET A 65 -2.10 5.35 -22.99
N ALA A 66 -1.67 4.08 -22.89
CA ALA A 66 -1.65 3.16 -24.03
C ALA A 66 -3.05 2.94 -24.63
N ASP A 67 -4.10 2.90 -23.79
CA ASP A 67 -5.48 2.81 -24.24
C ASP A 67 -5.92 4.07 -25.00
N ALA A 68 -5.54 5.24 -24.52
CA ALA A 68 -5.82 6.51 -25.19
C ALA A 68 -5.11 6.61 -26.54
N ASP A 69 -3.82 6.29 -26.58
CA ASP A 69 -3.02 6.30 -27.82
C ASP A 69 -3.56 5.30 -28.85
N ALA A 70 -4.06 4.15 -28.39
CA ALA A 70 -4.69 3.13 -29.24
C ALA A 70 -6.16 3.43 -29.59
N GLY A 71 -6.72 4.58 -29.18
CA GLY A 71 -8.11 4.94 -29.44
C GLY A 71 -9.14 4.06 -28.74
N ARG A 72 -8.76 3.37 -27.65
CA ARG A 72 -9.64 2.48 -26.86
C ARG A 72 -10.45 3.23 -25.80
N THR A 73 -10.38 4.56 -25.78
CA THR A 73 -11.17 5.43 -24.89
C THR A 73 -12.50 5.85 -25.52
N LYS A 74 -13.40 6.40 -24.71
CA LYS A 74 -14.67 6.99 -25.15
C LYS A 74 -14.70 8.48 -24.78
N PRO A 75 -15.31 9.36 -25.59
CA PRO A 75 -15.56 10.74 -25.20
C PRO A 75 -16.38 10.80 -23.90
N ALA A 76 -16.01 11.69 -23.00
CA ALA A 76 -16.64 11.78 -21.68
C ALA A 76 -18.15 12.12 -21.79
N GLU A 77 -18.51 13.06 -22.66
CA GLU A 77 -19.91 13.46 -22.92
C GLU A 77 -20.79 12.27 -23.30
N ALA A 78 -20.35 11.47 -24.28
CA ALA A 78 -21.08 10.27 -24.71
C ALA A 78 -21.26 9.24 -23.58
N VAL A 79 -20.30 9.15 -22.64
CA VAL A 79 -20.43 8.28 -21.47
C VAL A 79 -21.42 8.86 -20.47
N PHE A 80 -21.37 10.17 -20.20
CA PHE A 80 -22.28 10.84 -19.28
C PHE A 80 -23.73 10.78 -19.77
N ASP A 81 -23.99 11.10 -21.04
CA ASP A 81 -25.33 11.02 -21.65
C ASP A 81 -25.94 9.63 -21.48
N ARG A 82 -25.14 8.59 -21.78
CA ARG A 82 -25.56 7.19 -21.63
C ARG A 82 -25.86 6.84 -20.17
N LEU A 83 -25.03 7.29 -19.23
CA LEU A 83 -25.23 7.00 -17.80
C LEU A 83 -26.47 7.72 -17.26
N GLU A 84 -26.69 8.98 -17.62
CA GLU A 84 -27.87 9.72 -17.21
C GLU A 84 -29.15 9.07 -17.73
N ALA A 85 -29.19 8.70 -19.02
CA ALA A 85 -30.32 7.97 -19.60
C ALA A 85 -30.61 6.66 -18.86
N LYS A 86 -29.57 5.89 -18.53
CA LYS A 86 -29.69 4.64 -17.76
C LYS A 86 -30.33 4.88 -16.40
N TYR A 87 -29.84 5.85 -15.62
CA TYR A 87 -30.31 6.07 -14.26
C TYR A 87 -31.69 6.72 -14.20
N ARG A 88 -32.06 7.56 -15.17
CA ARG A 88 -33.45 8.06 -15.28
C ARG A 88 -34.43 6.92 -15.53
N ALA A 89 -34.08 5.96 -16.38
CA ALA A 89 -34.93 4.81 -16.68
C ALA A 89 -35.06 3.81 -15.51
N GLN A 90 -34.17 3.87 -14.51
CA GLN A 90 -34.24 3.05 -13.30
C GLN A 90 -34.99 3.73 -12.15
N ALA A 91 -35.14 5.06 -12.21
CA ALA A 91 -35.79 5.86 -11.18
C ALA A 91 -37.28 6.12 -11.45
N GLY A 92 -37.77 5.77 -12.64
CA GLY A 92 -39.20 5.76 -13.00
C GLY A 92 -39.71 4.33 -13.08
#